data_AF-A0A0P1GAQ5-F1
#
_entry.id   AF-A0A0P1GAQ5-F1
#
_cell.length_a   1.000
_cell.length_b   1.000
_cell.length_c   1.000
_cell.angle_alpha   90.00
_cell.angle_beta   90.00
_cell.angle_gamma   90.00
#
_symmetry.space_group_name_H-M   'P 1'
#
loop_
_entity.id
_entity.type
_entity.pdbx_description
1 polymer ?
#
loop_
_entity_poly.entity_id
_entity_poly.type
_entity_poly.pdbx_seq_one_letter_code
_entity_poly.pdbx_strand_id
1 'polypeptide(L)'
;MSPFLTILGLYYLCDQTAIQRPLAAHEVATCMANYEQLKLEFVDDELAQVGTPARAAQVRQGYARFKAWEAENPATVRAMRQTARAQMSQG
;
A
#
# COMPACT_ATOMS: atom_id res chain seq x y z
N MET A 1 -14.86 5.72 -7.80
CA MET A 1 -13.45 5.30 -7.82
C MET A 1 -13.35 3.96 -7.11
N SER A 2 -12.61 2.98 -7.64
CA SER A 2 -12.51 1.64 -7.02
C SER A 2 -11.85 1.73 -5.63
N PRO A 3 -12.38 1.06 -4.58
CA PRO A 3 -11.75 1.01 -3.26
C PRO A 3 -10.27 0.60 -3.32
N PHE A 4 -9.94 -0.34 -4.22
CA PHE A 4 -8.56 -0.76 -4.49
C PHE A 4 -7.66 0.39 -4.97
N LEU A 5 -8.13 1.21 -5.92
CA LEU A 5 -7.34 2.33 -6.45
C LEU A 5 -7.13 3.42 -5.40
N THR A 6 -8.10 3.61 -4.50
CA THR A 6 -7.97 4.54 -3.38
C THR A 6 -6.86 4.08 -2.43
N ILE A 7 -6.89 2.84 -1.95
CA ILE A 7 -5.88 2.34 -0.99
C ILE A 7 -4.49 2.23 -1.63
N LEU A 8 -4.43 1.90 -2.92
CA LEU A 8 -3.19 1.91 -3.71
C LEU A 8 -2.60 3.32 -3.85
N GLY A 9 -3.44 4.33 -4.10
CA GLY A 9 -3.02 5.73 -4.14
C GLY A 9 -2.46 6.22 -2.81
N LEU A 10 -3.13 5.90 -1.71
CA LEU A 10 -2.66 6.22 -0.36
C LEU A 10 -1.31 5.56 -0.05
N TYR A 11 -1.12 4.30 -0.47
CA TYR A 11 0.17 3.61 -0.34
C TYR A 11 1.29 4.36 -1.09
N TYR A 12 1.10 4.74 -2.36
CA TYR A 12 2.15 5.43 -3.11
C TYR A 12 2.41 6.85 -2.60
N LEU A 13 1.41 7.52 -2.02
CA LEU A 13 1.62 8.79 -1.32
C LEU A 13 2.52 8.61 -0.09
N CYS A 14 2.25 7.59 0.73
CA CYS A 14 3.09 7.21 1.86
C CYS A 14 4.52 6.84 1.46
N ASP A 15 4.69 6.01 0.42
CA ASP A 15 6.00 5.63 -0.14
C ASP A 15 6.79 6.86 -0.59
N GLN A 16 6.13 7.76 -1.34
CA GLN A 16 6.77 8.97 -1.84
C GLN A 16 7.10 9.97 -0.73
N THR A 17 6.28 10.03 0.34
CA THR A 17 6.53 10.89 1.49
C THR A 17 7.74 10.39 2.29
N ALA A 18 7.83 9.09 2.53
CA ALA A 18 8.96 8.46 3.22
C ALA A 18 10.29 8.62 2.46
N ILE A 19 10.25 8.72 1.13
CA ILE A 19 11.44 9.02 0.30
C ILE A 19 11.91 10.48 0.49
N GLN A 20 10.99 11.43 0.67
CA GLN A 20 11.33 12.85 0.78
C GLN A 20 11.72 13.26 2.20
N ARG A 21 11.07 12.69 3.21
CA ARG A 21 11.34 12.99 4.62
C ARG A 21 10.98 11.82 5.54
N PRO A 22 11.55 11.76 6.75
CA PRO A 22 11.02 10.89 7.79
C PRO A 22 9.54 11.17 8.05
N LEU A 23 8.77 10.09 8.22
CA LEU A 23 7.37 10.15 8.61
C LEU A 23 7.26 10.42 10.12
N ALA A 24 6.34 11.29 10.52
CA ALA A 24 5.95 11.44 11.92
C ALA A 24 5.23 10.18 12.41
N ALA A 25 5.22 9.94 13.72
CA ALA A 25 4.67 8.70 14.30
C ALA A 25 3.20 8.42 13.88
N HIS A 26 2.36 9.46 13.81
CA HIS A 26 0.97 9.31 13.37
C HIS A 26 0.85 8.98 11.88
N GLU A 27 1.76 9.49 11.05
CA GLU A 27 1.83 9.18 9.62
C GLU A 27 2.29 7.75 9.41
N VAL A 28 3.29 7.29 10.18
CA VAL A 28 3.74 5.89 10.16
C VAL A 28 2.56 4.96 10.46
N ALA A 29 1.81 5.21 11.53
CA ALA A 29 0.66 4.37 11.90
C ALA A 29 -0.38 4.32 10.76
N THR A 30 -0.70 5.46 10.17
CA THR A 30 -1.67 5.58 9.07
C THR A 30 -1.18 4.86 7.81
N CYS A 31 0.08 5.08 7.44
CA CYS A 31 0.70 4.45 6.27
C CYS A 31 0.81 2.94 6.42
N MET A 32 1.15 2.45 7.63
CA MET A 32 1.21 1.03 7.91
C MET A 32 -0.17 0.37 7.85
N ALA A 33 -1.21 1.03 8.38
CA ALA A 33 -2.58 0.54 8.27
C ALA A 33 -3.05 0.44 6.81
N ASN A 34 -2.81 1.50 6.02
CA ASN A 34 -3.13 1.49 4.58
C ASN A 34 -2.37 0.39 3.84
N TYR A 35 -1.10 0.19 4.17
CA TYR A 35 -0.29 -0.82 3.52
C TYR A 35 -0.68 -2.24 3.91
N GLU A 36 -1.05 -2.48 5.17
CA GLU A 36 -1.62 -3.76 5.58
C GLU A 36 -2.92 -4.05 4.83
N GLN A 37 -3.84 -3.08 4.78
CA GLN A 37 -5.09 -3.23 4.03
C GLN A 37 -4.83 -3.53 2.56
N LEU A 38 -3.94 -2.79 1.90
CA LEU A 38 -3.57 -3.02 0.50
C LEU A 38 -3.07 -4.45 0.27
N LYS A 39 -2.22 -5.00 1.15
CA LYS A 39 -1.73 -6.38 1.01
C LYS A 39 -2.88 -7.39 1.06
N LEU A 40 -3.89 -7.12 1.88
CA LEU A 40 -5.00 -8.03 2.07
C LEU A 40 -5.99 -8.04 0.91
N GLU A 41 -6.02 -6.98 0.10
CA GLU A 41 -6.74 -6.99 -1.19
C GLU A 41 -6.20 -8.05 -2.17
N PHE A 42 -4.99 -8.58 -1.94
CA PHE A 42 -4.38 -9.65 -2.73
C PHE A 42 -4.55 -11.05 -2.11
N VAL A 43 -5.33 -11.18 -1.04
CA VAL A 43 -5.66 -12.47 -0.42
C VAL A 43 -7.04 -12.88 -0.90
N ASP A 44 -7.13 -14.03 -1.57
CA ASP A 44 -8.40 -14.51 -2.14
C ASP A 44 -9.26 -15.26 -1.11
N ASP A 45 -8.64 -15.73 -0.04
CA ASP A 45 -9.28 -16.50 1.03
C ASP A 45 -9.96 -15.60 2.06
N GLU A 46 -10.86 -16.20 2.86
CA GLU A 46 -11.42 -15.53 4.02
C GLU A 46 -10.32 -15.04 4.97
N LEU A 47 -10.44 -13.79 5.39
CA LEU A 47 -9.45 -13.13 6.24
C LEU A 47 -9.50 -13.70 7.66
N ALA A 48 -8.36 -14.19 8.13
CA ALA A 48 -8.21 -14.63 9.50
C ALA A 48 -8.36 -13.45 10.48
N GLN A 49 -8.77 -13.74 11.71
CA GLN A 49 -8.95 -12.76 12.76
C GLN A 49 -7.66 -11.95 13.00
N VAL A 50 -7.84 -10.64 13.19
CA VAL A 50 -6.76 -9.70 13.51
C VAL A 50 -6.01 -10.16 14.77
N GLY A 51 -4.67 -10.06 14.73
CA GLY A 51 -3.80 -10.46 15.84
C GLY A 51 -3.41 -11.94 15.86
N THR A 52 -3.94 -12.77 14.95
CA THR A 52 -3.56 -14.19 14.86
C THR A 52 -2.31 -14.43 14.00
N PRO A 53 -1.57 -15.53 14.23
CA PRO A 53 -0.48 -15.94 13.34
C PRO A 53 -0.92 -16.18 11.89
N ALA A 54 -2.15 -16.69 11.70
CA ALA A 54 -2.75 -16.89 10.39
C ALA A 54 -2.93 -15.56 9.64
N ARG A 55 -3.41 -14.52 10.33
CA ARG A 55 -3.50 -13.17 9.77
C ARG A 55 -2.13 -12.64 9.34
N ALA A 56 -1.10 -12.83 10.16
CA ALA A 56 0.26 -12.42 9.81
C ALA A 56 0.80 -13.18 8.57
N ALA A 57 0.44 -14.45 8.40
CA ALA A 57 0.78 -15.22 7.20
C ALA A 57 0.07 -14.67 5.95
N GLN A 58 -1.22 -14.35 6.06
CA GLN A 58 -1.99 -13.73 4.98
C GLN A 58 -1.40 -12.38 4.55
N VAL A 59 -0.99 -11.53 5.50
CA VAL A 59 -0.32 -10.25 5.17
C VAL A 59 0.98 -10.46 4.40
N ARG A 60 1.78 -11.49 4.73
CA ARG A 60 3.01 -11.83 4.00
C ARG A 60 2.73 -12.36 2.60
N GLN A 61 1.72 -13.23 2.44
CA GLN A 61 1.28 -13.72 1.14
C GLN A 61 0.77 -12.58 0.25
N GLY A 62 -0.10 -11.73 0.81
CA GLY A 62 -0.64 -10.55 0.15
C GLY A 62 0.47 -9.59 -0.31
N TYR A 63 1.50 -9.39 0.52
CA TYR A 63 2.68 -8.63 0.12
C TYR A 63 3.38 -9.24 -1.09
N ALA A 64 3.67 -10.54 -1.10
CA ALA A 64 4.35 -11.18 -2.22
C ALA A 64 3.55 -11.02 -3.53
N ARG A 65 2.23 -11.19 -3.47
CA ARG A 65 1.32 -11.01 -4.61
C ARG A 65 1.23 -9.56 -5.06
N PHE A 66 1.16 -8.61 -4.14
CA PHE A 66 1.23 -7.18 -4.48
C PHE A 66 2.52 -6.83 -5.21
N LYS A 67 3.67 -7.36 -4.75
CA LYS A 67 4.96 -7.14 -5.44
C LYS A 67 5.01 -7.75 -6.83
N ALA A 68 4.41 -8.93 -7.02
CA ALA A 68 4.27 -9.54 -8.34
C ALA A 68 3.39 -8.67 -9.25
N TRP A 69 2.24 -8.22 -8.75
CA TRP A 69 1.34 -7.31 -9.45
C TRP A 69 2.05 -6.00 -9.86
N GLU A 70 2.88 -5.41 -8.99
CA GLU A 70 3.64 -4.20 -9.33
C GLU A 70 4.63 -4.45 -10.49
N ALA A 71 5.26 -5.63 -10.52
CA ALA A 71 6.19 -6.02 -11.58
C ALA A 71 5.47 -6.25 -12.93
N GLU A 72 4.26 -6.80 -12.87
CA GLU A 72 3.41 -7.05 -14.05
C GLU A 72 2.72 -5.77 -14.56
N ASN A 73 2.55 -4.75 -13.72
CA ASN A 73 1.83 -3.51 -14.04
C ASN A 73 2.73 -2.26 -14.00
N PRO A 74 3.90 -2.26 -14.67
CA PRO A 74 4.89 -1.20 -14.48
C PRO A 74 4.42 0.17 -14.98
N ALA A 75 3.53 0.23 -15.98
CA ALA A 75 2.94 1.48 -16.45
C ALA A 75 2.03 2.12 -15.39
N THR A 76 1.16 1.33 -14.78
CA THR A 76 0.26 1.76 -13.69
C THR A 76 1.07 2.23 -12.49
N VAL A 77 2.06 1.45 -12.05
CA VAL A 77 2.94 1.82 -10.93
C VAL A 77 3.67 3.14 -11.20
N ARG A 78 4.20 3.34 -12.42
CA ARG A 78 4.83 4.61 -12.79
C ARG A 78 3.85 5.78 -12.72
N ALA A 79 2.66 5.63 -13.28
CA ALA A 79 1.63 6.68 -13.25
C ALA A 79 1.25 7.04 -11.81
N MET A 80 1.00 6.05 -10.95
CA MET A 80 0.63 6.28 -9.55
C MET A 80 1.75 7.00 -8.77
N ARG A 81 3.01 6.61 -8.97
CA ARG A 81 4.16 7.31 -8.37
C ARG A 81 4.33 8.74 -8.88
N GLN A 82 4.11 8.97 -10.17
CA GLN A 82 4.13 10.32 -10.74
C GLN A 82 3.04 11.20 -10.14
N THR A 83 1.81 10.68 -10.02
CA THR A 83 0.70 11.38 -9.36
C THR A 83 1.03 11.68 -7.89
N ALA A 84 1.57 10.72 -7.14
CA ALA A 84 1.97 10.93 -5.75
C ALA A 84 3.02 12.05 -5.61
N ARG A 85 4.03 12.08 -6.49
CA ARG A 85 5.03 13.16 -6.53
C ARG A 85 4.40 14.52 -6.82
N ALA A 86 3.50 14.58 -7.80
CA ALA A 86 2.85 15.82 -8.19
C ALA A 86 1.96 16.40 -7.08
N GLN A 87 1.33 15.53 -6.26
CA GLN A 87 0.56 15.97 -5.10
C GLN A 87 1.45 16.57 -4.01
N MET A 88 2.65 16.04 -3.82
CA MET A 88 3.59 16.56 -2.83
C MET A 88 4.24 17.89 -3.23
N SER A 89 4.38 18.18 -4.54
CA SER A 89 4.91 19.47 -5.00
C SER A 89 3.90 20.63 -4.94
N GLN A 90 2.64 20.34 -4.60
CA GLN A 90 1.55 21.32 -4.54
C GLN A 90 1.14 21.68 -3.09
N GLY A 91 1.85 21.15 -2.09
CA GLY A 91 1.67 21.47 -0.67
C GLY A 91 2.91 22.13 -0.10
#